data_AF-A0A6L8ADT7-F1
#
_entry.id   AF-A0A6L8ADT7-F1
#
_cell.length_a   1.000
_cell.length_b   1.000
_cell.length_c   1.000
_cell.angle_alpha   90.00
_cell.angle_beta   90.00
_cell.angle_gamma   90.00
#
_symmetry.space_group_name_H-M   'P 1'
#
loop_
_entity.id
_entity.type
_entity.pdbx_description
1 polymer ?
#
loop_
_entity_poly.entity_id
_entity_poly.type
_entity_poly.pdbx_seq_one_letter_code
_entity_poly.pdbx_strand_id
1 'polypeptide(L)'
;MLGRQWTGIDISPKAAELVKLRMHKEVGLFYTGAHRTDTPQRTDVVPIRPYSHKENKQALYGAQGGDCNGCREHFEPRHLEIDHIVPRSKGGTDHIENLQLLCGSCNRIKGNRSQEWLVSALNDKSLIKLVA
;
A
#
# COMPACT_ATOMS: atom_id res chain seq x y z
N MET A 1 -12.41 -16.51 -0.79
CA MET A 1 -11.31 -17.26 -0.15
C MET A 1 -10.68 -18.17 -1.19
N LEU A 2 -9.36 -18.11 -1.41
CA LEU A 2 -8.70 -18.73 -2.57
C LEU A 2 -8.45 -20.26 -2.47
N GLY A 3 -9.02 -20.98 -1.49
CA GLY A 3 -8.95 -22.45 -1.43
C GLY A 3 -7.55 -23.06 -1.39
N ARG A 4 -6.53 -22.29 -1.00
CA ARG A 4 -5.13 -22.72 -1.06
C ARG A 4 -4.71 -23.39 0.25
N GLN A 5 -4.46 -24.70 0.22
CA GLN A 5 -3.79 -25.46 1.29
C GLN A 5 -2.28 -25.52 0.98
N TRP A 6 -1.51 -24.51 1.43
CA TRP A 6 -0.06 -24.62 1.42
C TRP A 6 0.47 -24.32 2.82
N THR A 7 1.14 -25.31 3.40
CA THR A 7 2.04 -25.13 4.54
C THR A 7 3.36 -25.78 4.13
N GLY A 8 4.41 -24.99 3.94
CA GLY A 8 5.72 -25.51 3.59
C GLY A 8 6.83 -24.55 3.99
N ILE A 9 7.70 -25.00 4.88
CA ILE A 9 9.03 -24.44 5.12
C ILE A 9 9.99 -25.55 4.71
N ASP A 10 10.72 -25.37 3.61
CA ASP A 10 11.78 -26.30 3.22
C ASP A 10 13.02 -26.05 4.07
N ILE A 11 13.34 -27.00 4.95
CA ILE A 11 14.40 -26.88 5.96
C ILE A 11 15.75 -27.41 5.42
N SER A 12 15.76 -28.15 4.30
CA SER A 12 16.99 -28.68 3.70
C SER A 12 16.84 -29.04 2.22
N PRO A 13 17.93 -28.98 1.42
CA PRO A 13 17.93 -29.40 0.01
C PRO A 13 17.50 -30.86 -0.23
N LYS A 14 17.62 -31.73 0.78
CA LYS A 14 17.25 -33.16 0.67
C LYS A 14 15.76 -33.41 0.86
N ALA A 15 15.02 -32.45 1.45
CA ALA A 15 13.61 -32.61 1.79
C ALA A 15 12.75 -32.90 0.54
N ALA A 16 12.93 -32.12 -0.54
CA ALA A 16 12.17 -32.29 -1.78
C ALA A 16 12.36 -33.68 -2.41
N GLU A 17 13.57 -34.23 -2.38
CA GLU A 17 13.86 -35.58 -2.91
C GLU A 17 13.17 -36.67 -2.09
N LEU A 18 13.24 -36.58 -0.76
CA LEU A 18 12.59 -37.54 0.14
C LEU A 18 11.07 -37.51 0.00
N VAL A 19 10.48 -36.32 -0.16
CA VAL A 19 9.05 -36.17 -0.43
C VAL A 19 8.68 -36.83 -1.75
N LYS A 20 9.46 -36.63 -2.82
CA LYS A 20 9.23 -37.27 -4.12
C LYS A 20 9.28 -38.80 -4.01
N LEU A 21 10.29 -39.35 -3.33
CA LEU A 21 10.42 -40.79 -3.09
C LEU A 21 9.23 -41.36 -2.31
N ARG A 22 8.79 -40.66 -1.26
CA ARG A 22 7.62 -41.04 -0.46
C ARG A 22 6.34 -41.03 -1.30
N MET A 23 6.11 -39.99 -2.11
CA MET A 23 4.93 -39.88 -2.96
C MET A 23 4.86 -41.00 -4.00
N HIS A 24 5.98 -41.34 -4.65
CA HIS A 24 6.01 -42.49 -5.56
C HIS A 24 5.73 -43.82 -4.85
N LYS A 25 6.16 -43.98 -3.59
CA LYS A 25 5.90 -45.18 -2.79
C LYS A 25 4.44 -45.28 -2.34
N GLU A 26 3.84 -44.19 -1.88
CA GLU A 26 2.50 -44.17 -1.29
C GLU A 26 1.38 -44.02 -2.34
N VAL A 27 1.60 -43.22 -3.39
CA VAL A 27 0.61 -42.94 -4.45
C VAL A 27 0.85 -43.80 -5.70
N GLY A 28 2.01 -44.46 -5.78
CA GLY A 28 2.35 -45.41 -6.84
C GLY A 28 3.03 -44.81 -8.07
N LEU A 29 3.25 -45.66 -9.08
CA LEU A 29 3.98 -45.33 -10.32
C LEU A 29 3.33 -44.22 -11.17
N PHE A 30 2.05 -43.89 -10.90
CA PHE A 30 1.28 -42.88 -11.63
C PHE A 30 1.35 -41.49 -11.00
N TYR A 31 2.22 -41.26 -10.01
CA TYR A 31 2.43 -39.93 -9.44
C TYR A 31 3.02 -38.97 -10.49
N THR A 32 2.18 -38.05 -11.00
CA THR A 32 2.55 -36.95 -11.90
C THR A 32 2.69 -35.65 -11.13
N GLY A 33 3.45 -35.64 -10.03
CA GLY A 33 3.67 -34.41 -9.27
C GLY A 33 4.64 -33.46 -9.97
N ALA A 34 4.32 -32.16 -9.95
CA ALA A 34 5.23 -31.12 -10.37
C ALA A 34 6.16 -30.73 -9.22
N HIS A 35 7.47 -30.75 -9.47
CA HIS A 35 8.48 -30.18 -8.58
C HIS A 35 8.96 -28.85 -9.16
N ARG A 36 8.83 -27.78 -8.38
CA ARG A 36 9.25 -26.42 -8.76
C ARG A 36 10.36 -25.99 -7.82
N THR A 37 11.47 -25.51 -8.38
CA THR A 37 12.60 -24.96 -7.63
C THR A 37 12.56 -23.44 -7.58
N ASP A 38 11.72 -22.81 -8.38
CA ASP A 38 11.47 -21.38 -8.36
C ASP A 38 10.52 -20.99 -7.22
N THR A 39 10.82 -19.87 -6.57
CA THR A 39 9.93 -19.29 -5.57
C THR A 39 8.62 -18.86 -6.26
N PRO A 40 7.46 -19.41 -5.87
CA PRO A 40 6.20 -19.02 -6.48
C PRO A 40 5.94 -17.54 -6.22
N GLN A 41 5.70 -16.79 -7.30
CA GLN A 41 5.33 -15.39 -7.20
C GLN A 41 3.86 -15.26 -6.85
N ARG A 42 3.52 -14.31 -5.97
CA ARG A 42 2.15 -13.97 -5.63
C ARG A 42 1.47 -13.33 -6.84
N THR A 43 0.72 -14.11 -7.60
CA THR A 43 -0.04 -13.64 -8.78
C THR A 43 -1.34 -12.92 -8.42
N ASP A 44 -1.78 -13.04 -7.17
CA ASP A 44 -2.96 -12.35 -6.65
C ASP A 44 -2.66 -10.94 -6.11
N VAL A 45 -1.41 -10.48 -6.21
CA VAL A 45 -1.04 -9.10 -5.87
C VAL A 45 -1.08 -8.26 -7.14
N VAL A 46 -2.10 -7.40 -7.23
CA VAL A 46 -2.19 -6.42 -8.31
C VAL A 46 -1.07 -5.38 -8.12
N PRO A 47 -0.28 -5.06 -9.15
CA PRO A 47 0.75 -4.03 -9.05
C PRO A 47 0.14 -2.71 -8.58
N ILE A 48 0.72 -2.13 -7.54
CA ILE A 48 0.29 -0.84 -7.03
C ILE A 48 0.81 0.23 -7.99
N ARG A 49 -0.10 1.04 -8.53
CA ARG A 49 0.26 2.18 -9.36
C ARG A 49 0.99 3.24 -8.51
N PRO A 50 1.97 3.97 -9.06
CA PRO A 50 2.67 5.03 -8.32
C PRO A 50 1.70 6.07 -7.78
N TYR A 51 2.00 6.67 -6.62
CA TYR A 51 1.11 7.67 -6.01
C TYR A 51 0.72 8.81 -6.97
N SER A 52 1.66 9.24 -7.83
CA SER A 52 1.50 10.34 -8.79
C SER A 52 0.63 10.00 -10.01
N HIS A 53 0.10 8.77 -10.11
CA HIS A 53 -0.77 8.39 -11.22
C HIS A 53 -2.02 9.28 -11.28
N LYS A 54 -2.37 9.78 -12.47
CA LYS A 54 -3.48 10.72 -12.67
C LYS A 54 -4.82 10.18 -12.14
N GLU A 55 -5.05 8.88 -12.28
CA GLU A 55 -6.26 8.21 -11.79
C GLU A 55 -6.40 8.29 -10.26
N ASN A 56 -5.27 8.29 -9.52
CA ASN A 56 -5.33 8.52 -8.07
C ASN A 56 -5.91 9.90 -7.79
N LYS A 57 -5.42 10.94 -8.48
CA LYS A 57 -5.91 12.31 -8.28
C LYS A 57 -7.41 12.40 -8.56
N GLN A 58 -7.86 11.80 -9.66
CA GLN A 58 -9.26 11.82 -10.06
C GLN A 58 -10.15 11.05 -9.07
N ALA A 59 -9.73 9.86 -8.66
CA ALA A 59 -10.47 9.05 -7.69
C ALA A 59 -10.56 9.74 -6.32
N LEU A 60 -9.45 10.28 -5.83
CA LEU A 60 -9.41 11.02 -4.56
C LEU A 60 -10.23 12.30 -4.62
N TYR A 61 -10.20 13.02 -5.75
CA TYR A 61 -11.00 14.24 -5.92
C TYR A 61 -12.49 13.94 -5.82
N GLY A 62 -12.96 12.89 -6.50
CA GLY A 62 -14.34 12.43 -6.41
C GLY A 62 -14.70 11.95 -5.00
N ALA A 63 -13.81 11.19 -4.35
CA ALA A 63 -14.05 10.65 -3.01
C ALA A 63 -14.06 11.74 -1.91
N GLN A 64 -13.21 12.77 -2.04
CA GLN A 64 -13.11 13.88 -1.09
C GLN A 64 -14.02 15.05 -1.42
N GLY A 65 -14.80 14.99 -2.50
CA GLY A 65 -15.66 16.09 -2.92
C GLY A 65 -14.91 17.38 -3.27
N GLY A 66 -13.62 17.29 -3.62
CA GLY A 66 -12.75 18.44 -3.87
C GLY A 66 -12.27 19.19 -2.62
N ASP A 67 -12.50 18.65 -1.42
CA ASP A 67 -12.10 19.30 -0.18
C ASP A 67 -10.69 18.85 0.26
N CYS A 68 -9.93 19.79 0.80
CA CYS A 68 -8.64 19.51 1.41
C CYS A 68 -8.83 18.74 2.74
N ASN A 69 -8.21 17.58 2.90
CA ASN A 69 -8.31 16.80 4.16
C ASN A 69 -7.65 17.47 5.38
N GLY A 70 -6.81 18.48 5.16
CA GLY A 70 -6.22 19.32 6.20
C GLY A 70 -7.19 20.41 6.68
N CYS A 71 -7.34 21.47 5.87
CA CYS A 71 -8.11 22.66 6.24
C CYS A 71 -9.61 22.57 5.99
N ARG A 72 -10.10 21.52 5.31
CA ARG A 72 -11.52 21.30 4.98
C ARG A 72 -12.16 22.33 4.04
N GLU A 73 -11.36 23.20 3.44
CA GLU A 73 -11.81 24.11 2.39
C GLU A 73 -11.87 23.40 1.03
N HIS A 74 -12.80 23.85 0.17
CA HIS A 74 -12.99 23.33 -1.17
C HIS A 74 -11.99 23.94 -2.17
N PHE A 75 -11.49 23.13 -3.09
CA PHE A 75 -10.54 23.57 -4.11
C PHE A 75 -10.81 22.95 -5.48
N GLU A 76 -10.52 23.71 -6.53
CA GLU A 76 -10.37 23.18 -7.88
C GLU A 76 -9.24 22.11 -7.93
N PRO A 77 -9.34 21.08 -8.80
CA PRO A 77 -8.37 19.99 -8.85
C PRO A 77 -6.91 20.44 -9.04
N ARG A 78 -6.69 21.58 -9.68
CA ARG A 78 -5.35 22.15 -9.92
C ARG A 78 -4.66 22.68 -8.65
N HIS A 79 -5.41 23.01 -7.60
CA HIS A 79 -4.88 23.53 -6.34
C HIS A 79 -4.68 22.44 -5.27
N LEU A 80 -5.07 21.20 -5.59
CA LEU A 80 -4.88 20.04 -4.73
C LEU A 80 -3.69 19.21 -5.21
N GLU A 81 -2.95 18.66 -4.26
CA GLU A 81 -1.81 17.78 -4.46
C GLU A 81 -2.07 16.44 -3.79
N ILE A 82 -1.60 15.34 -4.40
CA ILE A 82 -1.64 14.02 -3.77
C ILE A 82 -0.56 13.97 -2.71
N ASP A 83 -0.97 13.58 -1.50
CA ASP A 83 -0.09 13.39 -0.35
C ASP A 83 -0.38 12.03 0.33
N HIS A 84 0.60 11.51 1.06
CA HIS A 84 0.47 10.27 1.82
C HIS A 84 -0.02 10.56 3.25
N ILE A 85 -1.10 9.92 3.69
CA ILE A 85 -1.64 10.02 5.06
C ILE A 85 -0.54 9.68 6.08
N VAL A 86 0.09 8.51 5.91
CA VAL A 86 1.35 8.14 6.55
C VAL A 86 2.49 8.42 5.57
N PRO A 87 3.48 9.27 5.91
CA PRO A 87 4.61 9.58 5.03
C PRO A 87 5.40 8.34 4.62
N ARG A 88 5.94 8.34 3.39
CA ARG A 88 6.82 7.26 2.89
C ARG A 88 8.02 7.02 3.81
N SER A 89 8.61 8.07 4.39
CA SER A 89 9.72 7.96 5.35
C SER A 89 9.36 7.24 6.65
N LYS A 90 8.06 7.01 6.91
CA LYS A 90 7.52 6.28 8.06
C LYS A 90 6.84 4.96 7.66
N GLY A 91 7.10 4.47 6.45
CA GLY A 91 6.54 3.19 5.96
C GLY A 91 5.18 3.32 5.26
N GLY A 92 4.74 4.53 4.93
CA GLY A 92 3.53 4.75 4.14
C GLY A 92 3.63 4.15 2.73
N THR A 93 2.55 3.52 2.27
CA THR A 93 2.45 2.85 0.97
C THR A 93 1.79 3.75 -0.09
N ASP A 94 1.95 3.40 -1.37
CA ASP A 94 1.26 4.05 -2.49
C ASP A 94 -0.16 3.50 -2.76
N HIS A 95 -0.65 2.64 -1.86
CA HIS A 95 -2.04 2.18 -1.85
C HIS A 95 -2.99 3.36 -1.74
N ILE A 96 -4.08 3.38 -2.52
CA ILE A 96 -5.03 4.49 -2.58
C ILE A 96 -5.60 4.84 -1.19
N GLU A 97 -5.70 3.85 -0.31
CA GLU A 97 -6.15 3.96 1.08
C GLU A 97 -5.21 4.80 1.95
N ASN A 98 -3.93 4.93 1.57
CA ASN A 98 -2.94 5.79 2.23
C ASN A 98 -2.71 7.11 1.47
N LEU A 99 -3.44 7.37 0.39
CA LEU A 99 -3.34 8.61 -0.38
C LEU A 99 -4.51 9.55 -0.03
N GLN A 100 -4.26 10.84 -0.14
CA GLN A 100 -5.25 11.90 0.06
C GLN A 100 -4.92 13.13 -0.78
N LEU A 101 -5.87 14.06 -0.89
CA LEU A 101 -5.64 15.40 -1.44
C LEU A 101 -5.51 16.44 -0.33
N LEU A 102 -4.46 17.26 -0.45
CA LEU A 102 -4.22 18.45 0.35
C LEU A 102 -4.03 19.67 -0.54
N CYS A 103 -4.41 20.86 -0.06
CA CYS A 103 -4.00 22.10 -0.71
C CYS A 103 -2.49 22.33 -0.49
N GLY A 104 -1.85 23.12 -1.36
CA GLY A 104 -0.40 23.34 -1.28
C GLY A 104 0.09 23.92 0.06
N SER A 105 -0.74 24.70 0.76
CA SER A 105 -0.42 25.21 2.10
C SER A 105 -0.40 24.08 3.15
N CYS A 106 -1.47 23.29 3.21
CA CYS A 106 -1.57 22.15 4.13
C CYS A 106 -0.48 21.10 3.85
N ASN A 107 -0.22 20.81 2.57
CA ASN A 107 0.82 19.87 2.18
C ASN A 107 2.21 20.31 2.66
N ARG A 108 2.53 21.61 2.50
CA ARG A 108 3.79 22.20 2.99
C ARG A 108 3.90 22.16 4.51
N ILE A 109 2.83 22.47 5.24
CA ILE A 109 2.80 22.44 6.71
C ILE A 109 3.03 21.00 7.22
N LYS A 110 2.37 20.02 6.60
CA LYS A 110 2.49 18.61 6.96
C LYS A 110 3.90 18.09 6.74
N GLY A 111 4.46 18.29 5.55
CA GLY A 111 5.77 17.74 5.16
C GLY A 111 5.86 16.24 5.45
N ASN A 112 6.93 15.80 6.12
CA ASN A 112 7.15 14.39 6.50
C ASN A 112 6.46 13.98 7.82
N ARG A 113 5.44 14.72 8.27
CA ARG A 113 4.62 14.38 9.44
C ARG A 113 3.32 13.71 8.99
N SER A 114 2.63 13.07 9.93
CA SER A 114 1.40 12.33 9.61
C SER A 114 0.20 13.26 9.48
N GLN A 115 -0.89 12.76 8.88
CA GLN A 115 -2.12 13.52 8.74
C GLN A 115 -2.72 13.91 10.10
N GLU A 116 -2.63 13.04 11.10
CA GLU A 116 -3.12 13.32 12.45
C GLU A 116 -2.39 14.52 13.06
N TRP A 117 -1.08 14.61 12.82
CA TRP A 117 -0.28 15.76 13.24
C TRP A 117 -0.74 17.03 12.54
N LEU A 118 -0.98 17.00 11.22
CA LEU A 118 -1.43 18.17 10.46
C LEU A 118 -2.76 18.70 11.02
N VAL A 119 -3.76 17.82 11.22
CA VAL A 119 -5.07 18.20 11.74
C VAL A 119 -4.94 18.82 13.13
N SER A 120 -4.09 18.25 13.99
CA SER A 120 -3.81 18.78 15.32
C SER A 120 -3.16 20.17 15.25
N ALA A 121 -2.18 20.35 14.36
CA ALA A 121 -1.47 21.61 14.17
C ALA A 121 -2.34 22.74 13.60
N LEU A 122 -3.32 22.41 12.74
CA LEU A 122 -4.25 23.40 12.18
C LEU A 122 -5.34 23.82 13.16
N ASN A 123 -5.77 22.91 14.04
CA ASN A 123 -6.76 23.19 15.07
C ASN A 123 -6.20 24.10 16.18
N ASP A 124 -4.89 23.99 16.46
CA ASP A 124 -4.20 24.86 17.39
C ASP A 124 -3.81 26.19 16.71
N LYS A 125 -4.74 27.16 16.72
CA LYS A 125 -4.55 28.52 16.17
C LYS A 125 -3.32 29.27 16.71
N SER A 126 -2.64 28.77 17.75
CA SER A 126 -1.39 29.33 18.26
C SER A 126 -0.18 29.08 17.34
N LEU A 127 -0.21 28.04 16.50
CA LEU A 127 0.90 27.69 15.59
C LEU A 127 0.87 28.43 14.25
N ILE A 128 -0.28 29.00 13.87
CA ILE A 128 -0.46 29.75 12.60
C ILE A 128 0.25 31.12 12.65
N LYS A 129 0.51 31.68 13.84
CA LYS A 129 1.19 32.98 14.00
C LYS A 129 2.73 32.95 13.82
N LEU A 130 3.33 31.78 13.59
CA LEU A 130 4.79 31.64 13.48
C LEU A 130 5.30 31.49 12.03
N VAL A 131 4.41 31.50 11.04
CA VAL A 131 4.76 31.32 9.61
C VAL A 131 4.19 32.43 8.72
N ALA A 132 3.73 33.54 9.32
CA ALA A 132 3.33 34.76 8.62
C ALA A 132 4.44 35.80 8.68
#